data_AF-A0A940UMI5-F1
#
_entry.id   AF-A0A940UMI5-F1
#
_cell.length_a   1.000
_cell.length_b   1.000
_cell.length_c   1.000
_cell.angle_alpha   90.00
_cell.angle_beta   90.00
_cell.angle_gamma   90.00
#
_symmetry.space_group_name_H-M   'P 1'
#
loop_
_entity.id
_entity.type
_entity.pdbx_description
1 polymer ?
#
loop_
_entity_poly.entity_id
_entity_poly.type
_entity_poly.pdbx_seq_one_letter_code
_entity_poly.pdbx_strand_id
1 'polypeptide(L)'
;MDIIRRAVLLGLGVISLTKEKAEEVVDDLVKRGEVASGERFKAVDTLLKEVDKQEKELEQKIAGTVQKIVADMGLPTKKDLEEIANTLKKIENKISFPEKKDAT
;
A
#
# COMPACT_ATOMS: atom_id res chain seq x y z
N MET A 1 10.05 -6.49 16.37
CA MET A 1 9.33 -6.19 15.11
C MET A 1 7.81 -6.29 15.25
N ASP A 2 7.28 -7.12 16.16
CA ASP A 2 5.84 -7.28 16.37
C ASP A 2 5.08 -6.02 16.77
N ILE A 3 5.70 -5.08 17.48
CA ILE A 3 5.06 -3.82 17.89
C ILE A 3 4.76 -2.93 16.69
N ILE A 4 5.63 -2.87 15.69
CA ILE A 4 5.39 -2.08 14.47
C ILE A 4 4.29 -2.76 13.64
N ARG A 5 4.33 -4.09 13.51
CA ARG A 5 3.28 -4.84 12.80
C ARG A 5 1.91 -4.69 13.48
N ARG A 6 1.86 -4.74 14.82
CA ARG A 6 0.64 -4.50 15.62
C ARG A 6 0.21 -3.04 15.58
N ALA A 7 1.12 -2.07 15.64
CA ALA A 7 0.80 -0.65 15.54
C ALA A 7 0.28 -0.28 14.15
N VAL A 8 0.79 -0.92 13.08
CA VAL A 8 0.25 -0.81 11.73
C VAL A 8 -1.15 -1.44 11.67
N LEU A 9 -1.35 -2.65 12.19
CA LEU A 9 -2.68 -3.29 12.24
C LEU A 9 -3.71 -2.53 13.09
N LEU A 10 -3.28 -1.88 14.17
CA LEU A 10 -4.14 -1.05 15.01
C LEU A 10 -4.38 0.34 14.39
N GLY A 11 -3.38 0.90 13.70
CA GLY A 11 -3.44 2.19 13.02
C GLY A 11 -4.19 2.16 11.68
N LEU A 12 -4.29 0.98 11.05
CA LEU A 12 -5.07 0.76 9.84
C LEU A 12 -6.59 0.62 10.13
N GLY A 13 -7.05 0.69 11.38
CA GLY A 13 -8.48 0.67 11.68
C GLY A 13 -9.19 -0.64 11.30
N VAL A 14 -8.43 -1.74 11.18
CA VAL A 14 -8.81 -3.02 10.53
C VAL A 14 -9.79 -3.88 11.34
N ILE A 15 -10.59 -3.30 12.24
CA ILE A 15 -11.86 -3.93 12.68
C ILE A 15 -13.01 -3.24 11.94
N SER A 16 -12.83 -3.28 10.61
CA SER A 16 -13.81 -3.40 9.54
C SER A 16 -15.19 -2.83 9.78
N LEU A 17 -15.54 -1.86 8.93
CA LEU A 17 -16.92 -1.72 8.49
C LEU A 17 -17.30 -3.05 7.78
N THR A 18 -17.75 -4.04 8.56
CA THR A 18 -18.21 -5.31 8.01
C THR A 18 -19.54 -5.09 7.32
N LYS A 19 -19.95 -6.04 6.50
CA LYS A 19 -21.30 -6.02 5.93
C LYS A 19 -22.36 -5.92 7.03
N GLU A 20 -22.22 -6.64 8.14
CA GLU A 20 -23.16 -6.50 9.27
C GLU A 20 -23.15 -5.08 9.85
N LYS A 21 -21.97 -4.45 10.01
CA LYS A 21 -21.90 -3.10 10.56
C LYS A 21 -22.44 -2.04 9.60
N ALA A 22 -22.21 -2.21 8.30
CA ALA A 22 -22.80 -1.36 7.26
C ALA A 22 -24.32 -1.49 7.24
N GLU A 23 -24.83 -2.72 7.34
CA GLU A 23 -26.27 -2.99 7.46
C GLU A 23 -26.85 -2.32 8.71
N GLU A 24 -26.22 -2.44 9.88
CA GLU A 24 -26.69 -1.78 11.11
C GLU A 24 -26.77 -0.25 10.98
N VAL A 25 -25.75 0.37 10.39
CA VAL A 25 -25.72 1.82 10.16
C VAL A 25 -26.84 2.25 9.22
N VAL A 26 -27.00 1.55 8.09
CA VAL A 26 -28.07 1.87 7.12
C VAL A 26 -29.44 1.60 7.71
N ASP A 27 -29.59 0.55 8.51
CA ASP A 27 -30.84 0.21 9.19
C ASP A 27 -31.29 1.32 10.14
N ASP A 28 -30.36 1.93 10.87
CA ASP A 28 -30.65 3.07 11.72
C ASP A 28 -31.02 4.33 10.93
N LEU A 29 -30.40 4.55 9.75
CA LEU A 29 -30.78 5.63 8.85
C LEU A 29 -32.19 5.42 8.27
N VAL A 30 -32.56 4.18 7.96
CA VAL A 30 -33.93 3.83 7.54
C VAL A 30 -34.93 4.09 8.66
N LYS A 31 -34.64 3.69 9.90
CA LYS A 31 -35.51 3.95 11.07
C LYS A 31 -35.72 5.45 11.31
N ARG A 32 -34.71 6.26 11.05
CA ARG A 32 -34.77 7.72 11.16
C ARG A 32 -35.51 8.38 9.98
N GLY A 33 -35.86 7.61 8.94
CA GLY A 33 -36.48 8.12 7.73
C GLY A 33 -35.50 8.84 6.78
N GLU A 34 -34.20 8.76 7.04
CA GLU A 34 -33.15 9.37 6.23
C GLU A 34 -32.85 8.56 4.96
N VAL A 35 -33.11 7.25 4.99
CA VAL A 35 -33.01 6.35 3.84
C VAL A 35 -34.35 5.66 3.62
N ALA A 36 -34.83 5.62 2.39
CA ALA A 36 -36.05 4.90 2.05
C ALA A 36 -35.86 3.39 2.24
N SER A 37 -36.83 2.69 2.84
CA SER A 37 -36.73 1.24 3.08
C SER A 37 -36.48 0.42 1.80
N GLY A 38 -37.01 0.87 0.65
CA GLY A 38 -36.77 0.24 -0.65
C GLY A 38 -35.34 0.42 -1.18
N GLU A 39 -34.58 1.35 -0.63
CA GLU A 39 -33.21 1.68 -1.05
C GLU A 39 -32.13 1.14 -0.11
N ARG A 40 -32.51 0.49 1.00
CA ARG A 40 -31.59 -0.04 2.02
C ARG A 40 -30.42 -0.81 1.39
N PHE A 41 -30.71 -1.78 0.53
CA PHE A 41 -29.68 -2.62 -0.09
C PHE A 41 -28.67 -1.81 -0.90
N LYS A 42 -29.15 -0.82 -1.66
CA LYS A 42 -28.32 0.07 -2.47
C LYS A 42 -27.46 0.97 -1.59
N ALA A 43 -27.99 1.45 -0.47
CA ALA A 43 -27.25 2.27 0.48
C ALA A 43 -26.12 1.48 1.16
N VAL A 44 -26.37 0.22 1.55
CA VAL A 44 -25.34 -0.68 2.10
C VAL A 44 -24.24 -0.92 1.07
N ASP A 45 -24.60 -1.28 -0.17
CA ASP A 45 -23.64 -1.54 -1.26
C ASP A 45 -22.80 -0.28 -1.58
N THR A 46 -23.42 0.91 -1.58
CA THR A 46 -22.72 2.17 -1.82
C THR A 46 -21.73 2.48 -0.71
N LEU A 47 -22.12 2.29 0.56
CA LEU A 47 -21.26 2.53 1.71
C LEU A 47 -20.04 1.60 1.67
N LEU A 48 -20.24 0.30 1.41
CA LEU A 48 -19.15 -0.66 1.29
C LEU A 48 -18.19 -0.31 0.15
N LYS A 49 -18.70 0.07 -1.02
CA LYS A 49 -17.86 0.50 -2.16
C LYS A 49 -17.05 1.76 -1.87
N GLU A 50 -17.63 2.72 -1.14
CA GLU A 50 -16.94 3.95 -0.78
C GLU A 50 -15.80 3.65 0.21
N VAL A 51 -16.03 2.75 1.16
CA VAL A 51 -14.99 2.26 2.08
C VAL A 51 -13.84 1.61 1.31
N ASP A 52 -14.13 0.66 0.40
CA ASP A 52 -13.10 -0.01 -0.42
C ASP A 52 -12.25 0.99 -1.22
N LYS A 53 -12.88 2.06 -1.72
CA LYS A 53 -12.19 3.12 -2.46
C LYS A 53 -11.30 3.94 -1.53
N GLN A 54 -11.81 4.35 -0.38
CA GLN A 54 -11.06 5.14 0.60
C GLN A 54 -9.88 4.36 1.18
N GLU A 55 -10.03 3.05 1.40
CA GLU A 55 -8.92 2.18 1.83
C GLU A 55 -7.77 2.20 0.82
N LYS A 56 -8.07 2.05 -0.48
CA LYS A 56 -7.04 2.09 -1.53
C LYS A 56 -6.33 3.44 -1.61
N GLU A 57 -7.07 4.54 -1.53
CA GLU A 57 -6.48 5.89 -1.54
C GLU A 57 -5.58 6.11 -0.31
N LEU A 58 -6.02 5.63 0.85
CA LEU A 58 -5.24 5.69 2.08
C LEU A 58 -3.97 4.85 1.99
N GLU A 59 -4.05 3.61 1.50
CA GLU A 59 -2.89 2.73 1.28
C GLU A 59 -1.85 3.40 0.39
N GLN A 60 -2.27 4.01 -0.74
CA GLN A 60 -1.36 4.71 -1.64
C GLN A 60 -0.70 5.92 -0.95
N LYS A 61 -1.46 6.70 -0.19
CA LYS A 61 -0.95 7.86 0.54
C LYS A 61 0.06 7.46 1.60
N ILE A 62 -0.21 6.37 2.33
CA ILE A 62 0.72 5.81 3.32
C ILE A 62 1.98 5.31 2.63
N ALA A 63 1.86 4.52 1.57
CA ALA A 63 3.00 4.00 0.82
C ALA A 63 3.91 5.12 0.30
N GLY A 64 3.33 6.18 -0.28
CA GLY A 64 4.09 7.35 -0.74
C GLY A 64 4.76 8.11 0.41
N THR A 65 4.07 8.25 1.54
CA THR A 65 4.64 8.91 2.73
C THR A 65 5.83 8.12 3.28
N VAL A 66 5.70 6.80 3.39
CA VAL A 66 6.79 5.92 3.85
C VAL A 66 7.96 5.97 2.88
N GLN A 67 7.72 5.90 1.56
CA GLN A 67 8.78 6.04 0.56
C GLN A 67 9.54 7.36 0.70
N LYS A 68 8.82 8.46 0.92
CA LYS A 68 9.44 9.78 1.13
C LYS A 68 10.30 9.80 2.39
N ILE A 69 9.82 9.28 3.51
CA ILE A 69 10.60 9.21 4.76
C ILE A 69 11.88 8.39 4.56
N VAL A 70 11.79 7.23 3.89
CA VAL A 70 12.95 6.38 3.59
C VAL A 70 13.97 7.14 2.74
N ALA A 71 13.52 7.87 1.72
CA ALA A 71 14.39 8.69 0.87
C ALA A 71 15.03 9.85 1.64
N ASP A 72 14.27 10.57 2.47
CA ASP A 72 14.75 11.70 3.27
C ASP A 72 15.80 11.25 4.31
N MET A 73 15.73 10.00 4.79
CA MET A 73 16.73 9.40 5.67
C MET A 73 18.00 8.92 4.93
N GLY A 74 18.04 9.05 3.60
CA GLY A 74 19.17 8.58 2.77
C GLY A 74 19.28 7.06 2.70
N LEU A 75 18.19 6.32 3.01
CA LEU A 75 18.19 4.87 2.96
C LEU A 75 17.98 4.39 1.50
N PRO A 76 18.88 3.55 0.96
CA PRO A 76 18.71 3.02 -0.39
C PRO A 76 17.53 2.05 -0.44
N THR A 77 16.75 2.13 -1.51
CA THR A 77 15.68 1.18 -1.80
C THR A 77 16.26 -0.12 -2.35
N LYS A 78 15.44 -1.19 -2.35
CA LYS A 78 15.82 -2.46 -2.99
C LYS A 78 16.19 -2.28 -4.46
N LYS A 79 15.48 -1.40 -5.17
CA LYS A 79 15.76 -1.09 -6.58
C LYS A 79 17.14 -0.46 -6.74
N ASP A 80 17.49 0.49 -5.88
CA ASP A 80 18.81 1.13 -5.91
C ASP A 80 19.93 0.10 -5.71
N LEU A 81 19.73 -0.85 -4.78
CA LEU A 81 20.67 -1.95 -4.56
C LEU A 81 20.78 -2.90 -5.76
N GLU A 82 19.68 -3.20 -6.44
CA GLU A 82 19.68 -4.02 -7.66
C GLU A 82 20.40 -3.32 -8.82
N GLU A 83 20.21 -2.00 -8.99
CA GLU A 83 20.92 -1.21 -9.99
C GLU A 83 22.44 -1.16 -9.71
N ILE A 84 22.82 -0.98 -8.44
CA ILE A 84 24.23 -1.04 -8.01
C ILE A 84 24.80 -2.44 -8.30
N ALA A 85 24.11 -3.52 -7.93
CA ALA A 85 24.57 -4.89 -8.15
C ALA A 85 24.74 -5.23 -9.64
N ASN A 86 23.82 -4.77 -10.49
CA ASN A 86 23.91 -4.93 -11.94
C ASN A 86 25.08 -4.14 -12.53
N THR A 87 25.33 -2.94 -12.00
CA THR A 87 26.46 -2.10 -12.41
C THR A 87 27.80 -2.75 -12.01
N LEU A 88 27.89 -3.29 -10.79
CA LEU A 88 29.04 -4.07 -10.34
C LEU A 88 29.32 -5.25 -11.27
N LYS A 89 28.31 -6.08 -11.58
CA LYS A 89 28.48 -7.21 -12.51
C LYS A 89 29.00 -6.79 -13.88
N LYS A 90 28.51 -5.66 -14.42
CA LYS A 90 29.00 -5.13 -15.72
C LYS A 90 30.45 -4.70 -15.64
N ILE A 91 30.86 -4.09 -14.52
CA ILE A 91 32.24 -3.68 -14.30
C ILE A 91 33.14 -4.90 -14.11
N GLU A 92 32.75 -5.88 -13.29
CA GLU A 92 33.44 -7.16 -13.12
C GLU A 92 33.66 -7.87 -14.45
N ASN A 93 32.62 -7.94 -15.30
CA ASN A 93 32.74 -8.51 -16.64
C ASN A 93 33.73 -7.74 -17.54
N LYS A 94 33.81 -6.41 -17.44
CA LYS A 94 34.79 -5.62 -18.20
C LYS A 94 36.22 -5.80 -17.68
N ILE A 95 36.39 -5.88 -16.36
CA ILE A 95 37.68 -6.08 -15.69
C ILE A 95 38.17 -7.53 -15.82
N SER A 96 37.28 -8.49 -16.06
CA SER A 96 37.65 -9.87 -16.39
C SER A 96 38.00 -10.08 -17.87
N PHE A 97 37.86 -9.05 -18.73
CA PHE A 97 38.20 -9.07 -20.15
C PHE A 97 39.38 -8.16 -20.62
N PRO A 98 40.45 -7.81 -19.86
CA PRO A 98 41.52 -6.94 -20.33
C PRO A 98 42.83 -7.70 -20.67
N GLU A 99 42.80 -8.95 -21.14
CA GLU A 99 44.06 -9.67 -21.49
C GLU A 99 43.99 -10.56 -22.75
N LYS A 100 43.32 -10.13 -23.83
CA LYS A 100 43.62 -10.66 -25.17
C LYS A 100 43.49 -9.59 -26.25
N LYS A 101 44.35 -8.59 -26.22
CA LYS A 101 44.79 -7.79 -27.37
C LYS A 101 45.95 -6.96 -26.90
N ASP A 102 47.16 -7.49 -27.13
CA ASP A 102 48.39 -6.77 -27.45
C ASP A 102 49.57 -7.73 -27.23
N ALA A 103 49.76 -8.64 -28.20
CA ALA A 103 51.05 -9.26 -28.48
C ALA A 103 51.16 -9.32 -30.00
N THR A 104 51.92 -8.35 -30.52
CA THR A 104 52.45 -8.32 -31.88
C THR A 104 53.61 -9.31 -31.98
#